data_AF-A0A420MG16-F1
#
_entry.id   AF-A0A420MG16-F1
#
_cell.length_a   1.000
_cell.length_b   1.000
_cell.length_c   1.000
_cell.angle_alpha   90.00
_cell.angle_beta   90.00
_cell.angle_gamma   90.00
#
_symmetry.space_group_name_H-M   'P 1'
#
loop_
_entity.id
_entity.type
_entity.pdbx_description
1 polymer ?
#
loop_
_entity_poly.entity_id
_entity_poly.type
_entity_poly.pdbx_seq_one_letter_code
_entity_poly.pdbx_strand_id
1 'polypeptide(L)'
;MQVFRKTSLSRPEGEAGKTWPAIAMGFFVAFGEVLFGYDTGTISGILSMPYWQKPFSTGYMDSDGNPNITTSQESTIVLILSAGTFFGALITALFSDYLGR
;
A
#
# COMPACT_ATOMS: atom_id res chain seq x y z
N MET A 1 18.30 36.41 -6.18
CA MET A 1 18.71 35.31 -7.08
C MET A 1 19.74 34.33 -6.46
N GLN A 2 19.86 34.23 -5.13
CA GLN A 2 20.83 33.33 -4.47
C GLN A 2 20.20 32.18 -3.65
N VAL A 3 18.88 32.20 -3.47
CA VAL A 3 18.16 31.20 -2.64
C VAL A 3 18.02 29.87 -3.39
N PHE A 4 17.78 29.89 -4.71
CA PHE A 4 17.64 28.69 -5.55
C PHE A 4 18.95 27.92 -5.78
N ARG A 5 20.11 28.53 -5.54
CA ARG A 5 21.42 27.84 -5.66
C ARG A 5 21.74 27.04 -4.40
N LYS A 6 21.18 27.40 -3.24
CA LYS A 6 21.42 26.72 -1.96
C LYS A 6 20.52 25.48 -1.76
N THR A 7 19.46 25.34 -2.56
CA THR A 7 18.63 24.13 -2.66
C THR A 7 19.12 23.16 -3.74
N SER A 8 20.22 23.47 -4.44
CA SER A 8 20.86 22.53 -5.34
C SER A 8 21.66 21.54 -4.51
N LEU A 9 21.16 20.30 -4.46
CA LEU A 9 21.82 19.13 -3.88
C LEU A 9 23.23 19.03 -4.47
N SER A 10 24.19 19.64 -3.79
CA SER A 10 25.53 19.86 -4.32
C SER A 10 26.34 18.59 -4.16
N ARG A 11 26.94 18.16 -5.27
CA ARG A 11 27.74 16.95 -5.45
C ARG A 11 28.73 16.70 -4.30
N PRO A 12 28.87 15.45 -3.83
CA PRO A 12 30.13 14.96 -3.25
C PRO A 12 31.18 14.86 -4.37
N GLU A 13 32.41 15.28 -4.10
CA GLU A 13 33.54 15.14 -5.04
C GLU A 13 33.91 13.66 -5.18
N GLY A 14 33.75 13.09 -6.38
CA GLY A 14 34.17 11.72 -6.70
C GLY A 14 33.14 10.80 -7.37
N GLU A 15 31.87 11.21 -7.47
CA GLU A 15 30.79 10.33 -7.96
C GLU A 15 30.30 10.67 -9.38
N ALA A 16 30.28 9.65 -10.24
CA ALA A 16 29.81 9.76 -11.62
C ALA A 16 28.27 9.77 -11.69
N GLY A 17 27.68 10.97 -11.74
CA GLY A 17 26.24 11.15 -11.98
C GLY A 17 25.68 12.45 -11.39
N LYS A 18 24.40 12.73 -11.65
CA LYS A 18 23.59 13.72 -10.92
C LYS A 18 22.75 12.94 -9.92
N THR A 19 22.51 13.47 -8.71
CA THR A 19 21.71 12.79 -7.67
C THR A 19 20.20 12.91 -7.89
N TRP A 20 19.77 13.93 -8.65
CA TRP A 20 18.35 14.20 -8.92
C TRP A 20 17.57 13.03 -9.56
N PRO A 21 18.10 12.31 -10.58
CA PRO A 21 17.44 11.12 -11.13
C PRO A 21 17.20 10.01 -10.10
N ALA A 22 18.16 9.77 -9.17
CA ALA A 22 17.99 8.76 -8.14
C ALA A 22 16.87 9.13 -7.16
N ILE A 23 16.76 10.42 -6.80
CA ILE A 23 15.66 10.93 -5.98
C ILE A 23 14.32 10.74 -6.70
N ALA A 24 14.23 11.11 -7.98
CA ALA A 24 13.02 10.96 -8.78
C ALA A 24 12.57 9.48 -8.89
N MET A 25 13.51 8.56 -9.12
CA MET A 25 13.23 7.11 -9.14
C MET A 25 12.78 6.59 -7.78
N GLY A 26 13.41 7.03 -6.68
CA GLY A 26 13.00 6.66 -5.32
C GLY A 26 11.57 7.11 -5.01
N PHE A 27 11.21 8.34 -5.39
CA PHE A 27 9.83 8.82 -5.27
C PHE A 27 8.85 7.99 -6.09
N PHE A 28 9.20 7.63 -7.33
CA PHE A 28 8.35 6.80 -8.17
C PHE A 28 8.10 5.41 -7.58
N VAL A 29 9.15 4.76 -7.05
CA VAL A 29 9.03 3.45 -6.40
C VAL A 29 8.18 3.53 -5.13
N ALA A 30 8.33 4.59 -4.33
CA ALA A 30 7.56 4.78 -3.10
C ALA A 30 6.05 4.89 -3.33
N PHE A 31 5.59 5.31 -4.52
CA PHE A 31 4.15 5.31 -4.84
C PHE A 31 3.52 3.91 -4.81
N GLY A 32 4.30 2.86 -5.09
CA GLY A 32 3.82 1.48 -4.98
C GLY A 32 3.42 1.12 -3.55
N GLU A 33 4.18 1.59 -2.56
CA GLU A 33 3.89 1.38 -1.15
C GLU A 33 2.68 2.21 -0.69
N VAL A 34 2.52 3.43 -1.22
CA VAL A 34 1.33 4.26 -0.95
C VAL A 34 0.05 3.58 -1.44
N LEU A 35 0.07 2.99 -2.64
CA LEU A 35 -1.07 2.24 -3.20
C LEU A 35 -1.42 1.03 -2.32
N PHE A 36 -0.41 0.29 -1.87
CA PHE A 36 -0.63 -0.84 -0.96
C PHE A 36 -1.27 -0.42 0.38
N GLY A 37 -0.79 0.69 0.95
CA GLY A 37 -1.37 1.28 2.16
C GLY A 37 -2.81 1.78 1.94
N TYR A 38 -3.10 2.34 0.77
CA TYR A 38 -4.43 2.81 0.41
C TYR A 38 -5.46 1.67 0.39
N ASP A 39 -5.12 0.53 -0.22
CA ASP A 39 -6.03 -0.62 -0.27
C ASP A 39 -6.28 -1.22 1.12
N THR A 40 -5.21 -1.35 1.92
CA THR A 40 -5.30 -1.83 3.32
C THR A 40 -6.17 -0.91 4.19
N GLY A 41 -6.05 0.40 4.03
CA GLY A 41 -6.88 1.35 4.76
C GLY A 41 -8.33 1.37 4.27
N THR A 42 -8.53 1.30 2.95
CA THR A 42 -9.87 1.35 2.34
C THR A 42 -10.70 0.14 2.74
N ILE A 43 -10.14 -1.07 2.74
CA ILE A 43 -10.90 -2.28 3.11
C ILE A 43 -11.35 -2.21 4.57
N SER A 44 -10.46 -1.84 5.50
CA SER A 44 -10.80 -1.68 6.92
C SER A 44 -11.87 -0.60 7.14
N GLY A 45 -11.77 0.51 6.40
CA GLY A 45 -12.78 1.57 6.43
C GLY A 45 -14.15 1.10 5.95
N ILE A 46 -14.23 0.39 4.83
CA ILE A 46 -15.48 -0.12 4.25
C ILE A 46 -16.15 -1.13 5.20
N LEU A 47 -15.37 -2.05 5.79
CA LEU A 47 -15.91 -3.06 6.73
C LEU A 47 -16.52 -2.41 7.98
N SER A 48 -16.06 -1.21 8.35
CA SER A 48 -16.58 -0.43 9.48
C SER A 48 -17.82 0.42 9.13
N MET A 49 -18.22 0.49 7.85
CA MET A 49 -19.35 1.34 7.43
C MET A 49 -20.70 0.65 7.69
N PRO A 50 -21.63 1.29 8.40
CA PRO A 50 -22.98 0.75 8.63
C PRO A 50 -23.76 0.50 7.32
N TYR A 51 -23.48 1.29 6.28
CA TYR A 51 -24.09 1.12 4.97
C TYR A 51 -23.66 -0.19 4.28
N TRP A 52 -22.41 -0.59 4.47
CA TRP A 52 -21.89 -1.85 3.94
C TRP A 52 -22.32 -3.03 4.81
N GLN A 53 -22.32 -2.88 6.13
CA GLN A 53 -22.71 -3.95 7.05
C GLN A 53 -24.18 -4.38 6.93
N LYS A 54 -25.11 -3.45 6.65
CA LYS A 54 -26.55 -3.75 6.50
C LYS A 54 -26.88 -4.81 5.42
N PRO A 55 -26.42 -4.69 4.16
CA PRO A 55 -26.68 -5.69 3.12
C PRO A 55 -25.76 -6.91 3.19
N PHE A 56 -24.54 -6.79 3.73
CA PHE A 56 -23.55 -7.87 3.73
C PHE A 56 -23.45 -8.65 5.05
N SER A 57 -24.19 -8.26 6.08
CA SER A 57 -24.31 -9.05 7.32
C SER A 57 -25.00 -10.37 7.05
N THR A 58 -24.44 -11.46 7.58
CA THR A 58 -25.03 -12.81 7.53
C THR A 58 -26.02 -13.07 8.67
N GLY A 59 -26.58 -12.02 9.27
CA GLY A 59 -27.48 -12.10 10.42
C GLY A 59 -26.78 -12.00 11.78
N TYR A 60 -25.48 -11.68 11.80
CA TYR A 60 -24.77 -11.35 13.03
C TYR A 60 -25.12 -9.93 13.48
N MET A 61 -25.44 -9.79 14.77
CA MET A 61 -25.74 -8.51 15.39
C MET A 61 -24.67 -8.22 16.43
N ASP A 62 -24.18 -6.99 16.44
CA ASP A 62 -23.27 -6.52 17.47
C ASP A 62 -24.01 -6.34 18.82
N SER A 63 -23.25 -6.07 19.88
CA SER A 63 -23.72 -5.78 21.24
C SER A 63 -24.75 -4.65 21.28
N ASP A 64 -24.67 -3.72 20.32
CA ASP A 64 -25.59 -2.59 20.16
C ASP A 64 -26.82 -2.91 19.29
N GLY A 65 -26.99 -4.17 18.85
CA GLY A 65 -28.12 -4.60 18.02
C GLY A 65 -28.03 -4.18 16.55
N ASN A 66 -26.86 -3.71 16.10
CA ASN A 66 -26.63 -3.32 14.71
C ASN A 66 -26.18 -4.54 13.86
N PRO A 67 -26.63 -4.64 12.60
CA PRO A 67 -26.12 -5.66 11.67
C PRO A 67 -24.61 -5.48 11.49
N ASN A 68 -23.84 -6.53 11.75
CA ASN A 68 -22.39 -6.52 11.57
C ASN A 68 -21.95 -7.87 10.95
N ILE A 69 -20.67 -8.00 10.60
CA ILE A 69 -20.04 -9.26 10.20
C ILE A 69 -19.29 -9.85 11.41
N THR A 70 -19.14 -11.17 11.42
CA THR A 70 -18.36 -11.83 12.46
C THR A 70 -16.86 -11.54 12.28
N THR A 71 -16.10 -11.53 13.37
CA THR A 71 -14.63 -11.34 13.34
C THR A 71 -13.94 -12.36 12.42
N SER A 72 -14.47 -13.59 12.32
CA SER A 72 -13.93 -14.62 11.41
C SER A 72 -14.09 -14.21 9.94
N GLN A 73 -15.25 -13.66 9.56
CA GLN A 73 -15.49 -13.17 8.20
C GLN A 73 -14.61 -11.96 7.88
N GLU A 74 -14.52 -11.00 8.80
CA GLU A 74 -13.64 -9.84 8.66
C GLU A 74 -12.19 -10.26 8.44
N SER A 75 -11.69 -11.18 9.29
CA SER A 75 -10.33 -11.69 9.18
C SER A 75 -10.09 -12.43 7.87
N THR A 76 -11.07 -13.17 7.36
CA THR A 76 -10.95 -13.88 6.08
C THR A 76 -10.85 -12.90 4.90
N ILE A 77 -11.63 -11.80 4.95
CA ILE A 77 -11.60 -10.75 3.93
C ILE A 77 -10.25 -10.03 3.93
N VAL A 78 -9.69 -9.73 5.10
CA VAL A 78 -8.37 -9.08 5.20
C VAL A 78 -7.22 -10.05 4.87
N LEU A 79 -7.35 -11.33 5.23
CA LEU A 79 -6.34 -12.36 4.99
C LEU A 79 -6.01 -12.52 3.51
N ILE A 80 -7.01 -12.38 2.62
CA ILE A 80 -6.77 -12.58 1.18
C ILE A 80 -5.79 -11.54 0.60
N LEU A 81 -5.73 -10.34 1.18
CA LEU A 81 -4.74 -9.32 0.82
C LEU A 81 -3.33 -9.80 1.18
N SER A 82 -3.13 -10.25 2.43
CA SER A 82 -1.84 -10.79 2.89
C SER A 82 -1.41 -12.04 2.09
N ALA A 83 -2.37 -12.90 1.75
CA ALA A 83 -2.12 -14.04 0.88
C ALA A 83 -1.67 -13.58 -0.53
N GLY A 84 -2.34 -12.56 -1.08
CA GLY A 84 -1.96 -11.93 -2.35
C GLY A 84 -0.53 -11.37 -2.31
N THR A 85 -0.15 -10.66 -1.25
CA THR A 85 1.22 -10.14 -1.07
C THR A 85 2.25 -11.26 -0.96
N PHE A 86 1.93 -12.36 -0.26
CA PHE A 86 2.81 -13.52 -0.15
C PHE A 86 3.13 -14.13 -1.53
N PHE A 87 2.09 -14.45 -2.30
CA PHE A 87 2.29 -15.01 -3.65
C PHE A 87 2.87 -13.97 -4.61
N GLY A 88 2.48 -12.71 -4.48
CA GLY A 88 3.03 -11.60 -5.25
C GLY A 88 4.53 -11.44 -5.03
N ALA A 89 5.01 -11.51 -3.78
CA ALA A 89 6.44 -11.47 -3.47
C ALA A 89 7.19 -12.67 -4.05
N LEU A 90 6.61 -13.88 -3.96
CA LEU A 90 7.19 -15.09 -4.52
C LEU A 90 7.34 -15.01 -6.05
N ILE A 91 6.29 -14.52 -6.72
CA ILE A 91 6.27 -14.37 -8.18
C ILE A 91 7.18 -13.23 -8.62
N THR A 92 7.23 -12.12 -7.88
CA THR A 92 8.10 -10.97 -8.20
C THR A 92 9.57 -11.37 -8.21
N ALA A 93 10.00 -12.32 -7.36
CA ALA A 93 11.35 -12.84 -7.42
C ALA A 93 11.67 -13.46 -8.79
N LEU A 94 10.75 -14.25 -9.35
CA LEU A 94 10.90 -14.84 -10.68
C LEU A 94 10.85 -13.77 -11.78
N PHE A 95 9.86 -12.88 -11.72
CA PHE A 95 9.68 -11.84 -12.74
C PHE A 95 10.84 -10.83 -12.78
N SER A 96 11.42 -10.48 -11.62
CA SER A 96 12.56 -9.57 -11.52
C SER A 96 13.80 -10.12 -12.23
N ASP A 97 13.96 -11.45 -12.29
CA ASP A 97 15.11 -12.07 -12.96
C ASP A 97 14.93 -12.10 -14.49
N TYR A 98 13.69 -12.19 -14.99
CA TYR A 98 13.41 -12.29 -16.43
C TYR A 98 13.13 -10.94 -17.12
N LEU A 99 12.44 -10.02 -16.46
CA LEU A 99 12.02 -8.73 -17.06
C LEU A 99 12.87 -7.54 -16.59
N GLY A 100 13.79 -7.76 -15.65
CA GLY A 100 14.50 -6.70 -14.95
C GLY A 100 13.73 -6.20 -13.73
N ARG A 101 14.42 -5.43 -12.88
CA ARG A 101 13.82 -4.73 -11.73
C ARG A 101 12.97 -3.54 -12.17
#